data_AF-A0A8J7VQH5-F1
#
_entry.id   AF-A0A8J7VQH5-F1
#
_cell.length_a   1.000
_cell.length_b   1.000
_cell.length_c   1.000
_cell.angle_alpha   90.00
_cell.angle_beta   90.00
_cell.angle_gamma   90.00
#
_symmetry.space_group_name_H-M   'P 1'
#
loop_
_entity.id
_entity.type
_entity.pdbx_description
1 polymer ?
#
loop_
_entity_poly.entity_id
_entity_poly.type
_entity_poly.pdbx_seq_one_letter_code
_entity_poly.pdbx_strand_id
1 'polypeptide(L)'
;MHTKRVWTVLLAGVAAAAPWLPAAGDAVEAPTAAEEARLREEYRAYAELPAVQESECRIAVLEVANGPRDAGGAAVEAAEHAMAGYYDALQARLAASEDPVERMMALRLRDMPGRTSSSDDPARSTAIAAEVDVAWTDPVALTHALLMLMASMDDTLQERIGARIRELDPENLVGLLAGLERAASPAAETALLQAVRAGGRMPVHSRSLLRHYVRALAAEPLPPEMRAALETDPNLAPFADIVTPIALWAAHMLPSYQALTRACSKHAVAQDLARAAPCEAIGEALATSGETLIDEFAGMRILLDLAADPDAVRARRRLAEWRMEQFQTLSATGPRRTAALTALQGDSAYDDRTESELMAILLEQAGMAVTPPADWVSPREQREMAP
;
A
#
# COMPACT_ATOMS: atom_id res chain seq x y z
N MET A 1 13.57 -25.35 0.50
CA MET A 1 12.09 -25.22 0.48
C MET A 1 11.54 -24.15 1.45
N HIS A 2 12.39 -23.30 2.07
CA HIS A 2 11.98 -22.29 3.07
C HIS A 2 12.09 -20.83 2.61
N THR A 3 12.45 -20.58 1.35
CA THR A 3 12.70 -19.25 0.75
C THR A 3 11.44 -18.50 0.30
N LYS A 4 10.24 -19.09 0.39
CA LYS A 4 9.00 -18.45 -0.12
C LYS A 4 8.24 -17.58 0.91
N ARG A 5 8.55 -17.63 2.21
CA ARG A 5 7.64 -17.09 3.25
C ARG A 5 7.79 -15.61 3.59
N VAL A 6 8.97 -15.00 3.45
CA VAL A 6 9.16 -13.63 3.95
C VAL A 6 8.70 -12.56 2.95
N TRP A 7 8.94 -12.79 1.66
CA TRP A 7 8.24 -12.03 0.61
C TRP A 7 6.73 -12.21 0.67
N THR A 8 6.24 -13.32 1.24
CA THR A 8 4.81 -13.52 1.46
C THR A 8 4.25 -12.56 2.50
N VAL A 9 4.97 -11.86 3.38
CA VAL A 9 4.30 -10.94 4.34
C VAL A 9 4.12 -9.52 3.76
N LEU A 10 5.14 -9.00 3.06
CA LEU A 10 5.02 -7.74 2.30
C LEU A 10 4.14 -7.90 1.04
N LEU A 11 4.16 -9.09 0.41
CA LEU A 11 3.26 -9.39 -0.71
C LEU A 11 1.95 -10.09 -0.28
N ALA A 12 1.76 -10.69 0.90
CA ALA A 12 0.42 -11.15 1.35
C ALA A 12 -0.45 -9.98 1.74
N GLY A 13 0.09 -8.84 2.19
CA GLY A 13 -0.73 -7.62 2.27
C GLY A 13 -1.39 -7.27 0.92
N VAL A 14 -0.72 -7.60 -0.21
CA VAL A 14 -1.19 -7.35 -1.58
C VAL A 14 -1.87 -8.59 -2.21
N ALA A 15 -1.46 -9.80 -1.84
CA ALA A 15 -1.87 -11.08 -2.43
C ALA A 15 -2.85 -11.87 -1.57
N ALA A 16 -2.97 -11.61 -0.26
CA ALA A 16 -4.04 -12.12 0.61
C ALA A 16 -5.33 -11.29 0.49
N ALA A 17 -5.27 -10.10 -0.10
CA ALA A 17 -6.43 -9.38 -0.61
C ALA A 17 -6.99 -9.97 -1.93
N ALA A 18 -6.25 -10.84 -2.62
CA ALA A 18 -6.57 -11.37 -3.94
C ALA A 18 -7.14 -12.83 -4.05
N PRO A 19 -7.10 -13.77 -3.07
CA PRO A 19 -7.48 -15.16 -3.34
C PRO A 19 -8.93 -15.55 -2.97
N TRP A 20 -9.79 -14.65 -2.51
CA TRP A 20 -11.05 -15.03 -1.84
C TRP A 20 -12.32 -14.98 -2.68
N LEU A 21 -12.24 -15.11 -4.01
CA LEU A 21 -13.43 -15.33 -4.85
C LEU A 21 -13.16 -16.39 -5.92
N PRO A 22 -14.13 -17.30 -6.19
CA PRO A 22 -13.98 -18.36 -7.18
C PRO A 22 -13.76 -17.80 -8.58
N ALA A 23 -13.01 -18.54 -9.40
CA ALA A 23 -12.74 -18.20 -10.79
C ALA A 23 -14.06 -17.96 -11.55
N ALA A 24 -14.19 -16.77 -12.14
CA ALA A 24 -15.35 -16.40 -12.94
C ALA A 24 -15.28 -17.09 -14.31
N GLY A 25 -15.80 -18.32 -14.38
CA GLY A 25 -15.95 -19.09 -15.62
C GLY A 25 -17.40 -19.26 -16.08
N ASP A 26 -18.38 -19.21 -15.19
CA ASP A 26 -19.79 -19.47 -15.52
C ASP A 26 -20.70 -18.29 -15.14
N ALA A 27 -21.83 -18.17 -15.84
CA ALA A 27 -22.85 -17.18 -15.56
C ALA A 27 -23.30 -17.32 -14.09
N VAL A 28 -22.83 -16.39 -13.25
CA VAL A 28 -23.17 -16.36 -11.83
C VAL A 28 -24.64 -15.96 -11.74
N GLU A 29 -25.51 -16.93 -11.44
CA GLU A 29 -26.87 -16.66 -11.01
C GLU A 29 -26.83 -15.70 -9.82
N ALA A 30 -27.74 -14.72 -9.80
CA ALA A 30 -27.82 -13.80 -8.68
C ALA A 30 -27.93 -14.59 -7.37
N PRO A 31 -27.15 -14.26 -6.33
CA PRO A 31 -27.16 -15.01 -5.08
C PRO A 31 -28.58 -15.06 -4.52
N THR A 32 -28.97 -16.22 -4.02
CA THR A 32 -30.28 -16.36 -3.37
C THR A 32 -30.33 -15.45 -2.14
N ALA A 33 -31.53 -15.06 -1.70
CA ALA A 33 -31.68 -14.23 -0.49
C ALA A 33 -31.02 -14.85 0.76
N ALA A 34 -30.90 -16.19 0.80
CA ALA A 34 -30.19 -16.91 1.85
C ALA A 34 -28.67 -16.78 1.74
N GLU A 35 -28.11 -16.83 0.52
CA GLU A 35 -26.68 -16.58 0.28
C GLU A 35 -26.30 -15.12 0.52
N GLU A 36 -27.18 -14.19 0.15
CA GLU A 36 -26.97 -12.76 0.41
C GLU A 36 -26.99 -12.46 1.92
N ALA A 37 -27.90 -13.08 2.68
CA ALA A 37 -27.92 -12.99 4.14
C ALA A 37 -26.66 -13.59 4.78
N ARG A 38 -26.22 -14.78 4.31
CA ARG A 38 -24.99 -15.43 4.76
C ARG A 38 -23.75 -14.57 4.48
N LEU A 39 -23.63 -14.04 3.27
CA LEU A 39 -22.51 -13.17 2.87
C LEU A 39 -22.51 -11.89 3.71
N ARG A 40 -23.66 -11.25 3.95
CA ARG A 40 -23.73 -10.08 4.84
C ARG A 40 -23.31 -10.40 6.27
N GLU A 41 -23.65 -11.58 6.78
CA GLU A 41 -23.25 -12.02 8.13
C GLU A 41 -21.76 -12.38 8.21
N GLU A 42 -21.20 -13.03 7.18
CA GLU A 42 -19.76 -13.22 7.03
C GLU A 42 -19.03 -11.86 6.93
N TYR A 43 -19.48 -10.94 6.08
CA TYR A 43 -18.90 -9.60 5.94
C TYR A 43 -19.00 -8.76 7.22
N ARG A 44 -20.10 -8.88 7.98
CA ARG A 44 -20.25 -8.25 9.29
C ARG A 44 -19.27 -8.87 10.31
N ALA A 45 -19.12 -10.19 10.32
CA ALA A 45 -18.12 -10.87 11.14
C ALA A 45 -16.69 -10.45 10.77
N TYR A 46 -16.41 -10.17 9.50
CA TYR A 46 -15.12 -9.62 9.05
C TYR A 46 -14.91 -8.16 9.45
N ALA A 47 -15.96 -7.32 9.42
CA ALA A 47 -15.91 -5.93 9.89
C ALA A 47 -15.75 -5.83 11.42
N GLU A 48 -16.13 -6.88 12.15
CA GLU A 48 -16.00 -7.00 13.60
C GLU A 48 -14.72 -7.72 14.05
N LEU A 49 -13.84 -8.17 13.14
CA LEU A 49 -12.52 -8.69 13.50
C LEU A 49 -11.59 -7.53 13.87
N PRO A 50 -11.25 -7.31 15.16
CA PRO A 50 -10.18 -6.41 15.50
C PRO A 50 -8.87 -7.08 15.07
N ALA A 51 -7.92 -6.31 14.53
CA ALA A 51 -6.50 -6.67 14.50
C ALA A 51 -5.98 -7.70 13.47
N VAL A 52 -6.68 -8.03 12.37
CA VAL A 52 -6.02 -8.83 11.30
C VAL A 52 -4.91 -8.02 10.62
N GLN A 53 -5.13 -6.73 10.34
CA GLN A 53 -4.09 -5.81 9.82
C GLN A 53 -3.02 -5.43 10.86
N GLU A 54 -3.38 -5.36 12.15
CA GLU A 54 -2.44 -5.04 13.24
C GLU A 54 -1.48 -6.21 13.52
N SER A 55 -1.93 -7.45 13.32
CA SER A 55 -1.09 -8.63 13.47
C SER A 55 -0.10 -8.78 12.31
N GLU A 56 -0.48 -8.50 11.06
CA GLU A 56 0.38 -8.78 9.89
C GLU A 56 1.62 -7.86 9.78
N CYS A 57 1.52 -6.59 10.18
CA CYS A 57 2.68 -5.70 10.21
C CYS A 57 3.62 -6.01 11.39
N ARG A 58 3.04 -6.42 12.53
CA ARG A 58 3.77 -6.94 13.68
C ARG A 58 4.45 -8.28 13.34
N ILE A 59 3.79 -9.13 12.57
CA ILE A 59 4.28 -10.42 12.05
C ILE A 59 5.41 -10.20 11.05
N ALA A 60 5.41 -9.18 10.20
CA ALA A 60 6.53 -8.97 9.25
C ALA A 60 7.88 -8.69 9.94
N VAL A 61 7.90 -7.85 10.98
CA VAL A 61 9.13 -7.53 11.71
C VAL A 61 9.44 -8.57 12.79
N LEU A 62 8.41 -9.14 13.44
CA LEU A 62 8.60 -10.20 14.43
C LEU A 62 8.87 -11.57 13.81
N GLU A 63 8.37 -11.92 12.63
CA GLU A 63 8.75 -13.17 11.93
C GLU A 63 10.18 -13.11 11.40
N VAL A 64 10.70 -11.91 11.16
CA VAL A 64 12.10 -11.68 10.78
C VAL A 64 13.01 -11.71 12.01
N ALA A 65 12.58 -11.15 13.14
CA ALA A 65 13.25 -11.33 14.42
C ALA A 65 13.14 -12.78 14.94
N ASN A 66 12.04 -13.46 14.60
CA ASN A 66 11.83 -14.90 14.78
C ASN A 66 12.42 -15.66 13.60
N GLY A 67 13.75 -15.55 13.43
CA GLY A 67 14.54 -16.67 12.90
C GLY A 67 14.12 -17.99 13.57
N PRO A 68 14.58 -19.17 13.07
CA PRO A 68 14.08 -20.48 13.52
C PRO A 68 13.79 -20.46 15.02
N ARG A 69 12.55 -20.82 15.41
CA ARG A 69 11.81 -20.62 16.70
C ARG A 69 12.59 -20.88 18.01
N ASP A 70 13.86 -21.15 17.91
CA ASP A 70 14.87 -21.42 18.91
C ASP A 70 15.67 -20.17 19.32
N ALA A 71 15.47 -19.01 18.65
CA ALA A 71 15.97 -17.73 19.15
C ALA A 71 15.29 -17.44 20.50
N GLY A 72 16.02 -17.66 21.60
CA GLY A 72 15.46 -17.55 22.95
C GLY A 72 14.78 -16.20 23.19
N GLY A 73 13.68 -16.20 23.97
CA GLY A 73 12.83 -15.01 24.17
C GLY A 73 13.57 -13.73 24.55
N ALA A 74 14.72 -13.84 25.23
CA ALA A 74 15.57 -12.69 25.57
C ALA A 74 16.12 -11.92 24.36
N ALA A 75 16.43 -12.58 23.24
CA ALA A 75 16.93 -11.90 22.04
C ALA A 75 15.82 -11.12 21.32
N VAL A 76 14.61 -11.68 21.30
CA VAL A 76 13.42 -11.02 20.76
C VAL A 76 13.05 -9.81 21.61
N GLU A 77 12.99 -9.97 22.94
CA GLU A 77 12.73 -8.87 23.87
C GLU A 77 13.77 -7.73 23.76
N ALA A 78 15.06 -8.08 23.60
CA ALA A 78 16.12 -7.09 23.41
C ALA A 78 15.97 -6.33 22.08
N ALA A 79 15.60 -7.02 20.99
CA ALA A 79 15.35 -6.38 19.69
C ALA A 79 14.10 -5.48 19.73
N GLU A 80 13.02 -5.93 20.38
CA GLU A 80 11.81 -5.13 20.60
C GLU A 80 12.12 -3.85 21.40
N HIS A 81 12.91 -3.96 22.48
CA HIS A 81 13.32 -2.81 23.28
C HIS A 81 14.23 -1.84 22.50
N ALA A 82 15.22 -2.36 21.76
CA ALA A 82 16.08 -1.55 20.91
C ALA A 82 15.28 -0.82 19.83
N MET A 83 14.29 -1.49 19.22
CA MET A 83 13.39 -0.91 18.23
C MET A 83 12.50 0.18 18.83
N ALA A 84 11.97 -0.02 20.04
CA ALA A 84 11.18 1.01 20.72
C ALA A 84 12.01 2.28 20.99
N GLY A 85 13.22 2.12 21.55
CA GLY A 85 14.13 3.24 21.81
C GLY A 85 14.62 3.94 20.54
N TYR A 86 14.85 3.17 19.47
CA TYR A 86 15.17 3.72 18.16
C TYR A 86 14.05 4.59 17.60
N TYR A 87 12.81 4.10 17.61
CA TYR A 87 11.66 4.87 17.14
C TYR A 87 11.39 6.09 18.02
N ASP A 88 11.66 6.05 19.33
CA ASP A 88 11.60 7.23 20.20
C ASP A 88 12.59 8.31 19.77
N ALA A 89 13.85 7.93 19.56
CA ALA A 89 14.90 8.86 19.13
C ALA A 89 14.59 9.46 17.75
N LEU A 90 14.20 8.61 16.79
CA LEU A 90 13.81 9.02 15.45
C LEU A 90 12.59 9.95 15.47
N GLN A 91 11.57 9.61 16.26
CA GLN A 91 10.38 10.44 16.43
C GLN A 91 10.73 11.81 17.01
N ALA A 92 11.52 11.87 18.08
CA ALA A 92 11.91 13.13 18.71
C ALA A 92 12.70 14.03 17.76
N ARG A 93 13.62 13.44 16.97
CA ARG A 93 14.38 14.15 15.95
C ARG A 93 13.48 14.72 14.85
N LEU A 94 12.59 13.90 14.31
CA LEU A 94 11.67 14.32 13.25
C LEU A 94 10.66 15.37 13.73
N ALA A 95 10.21 15.29 14.98
CA ALA A 95 9.32 16.28 15.57
C ALA A 95 9.98 17.66 15.71
N ALA A 96 11.31 17.72 15.81
CA ALA A 96 12.08 18.96 15.86
C ALA A 96 12.41 19.54 14.47
N SER A 97 12.00 18.86 13.39
CA SER A 97 12.29 19.28 12.02
C SER A 97 11.46 20.50 11.59
N GLU A 98 12.06 21.37 10.77
CA GLU A 98 11.33 22.46 10.10
C GLU A 98 10.48 21.94 8.92
N ASP A 99 10.76 20.73 8.42
CA ASP A 99 10.02 20.11 7.33
C ASP A 99 8.67 19.53 7.82
N PRO A 100 7.52 20.00 7.30
CA PRO A 100 6.21 19.49 7.68
C PRO A 100 6.02 17.99 7.39
N VAL A 101 6.64 17.46 6.33
CA VAL A 101 6.56 16.02 6.01
C VAL A 101 7.24 15.20 7.10
N GLU A 102 8.40 15.64 7.57
CA GLU A 102 9.12 14.99 8.67
C GLU A 102 8.33 15.06 9.99
N ARG A 103 7.68 16.19 10.30
CA ARG A 103 6.82 16.28 11.49
C ARG A 103 5.59 15.36 11.40
N MET A 104 5.00 15.20 10.22
CA MET A 104 3.94 14.19 10.01
C MET A 104 4.46 12.76 10.23
N MET A 105 5.67 12.45 9.75
CA MET A 105 6.31 11.15 10.03
C MET A 105 6.55 10.95 11.53
N ALA A 106 6.92 12.00 12.27
CA ALA A 106 7.08 11.94 13.72
C ALA A 106 5.76 11.58 14.43
N LEU A 107 4.66 12.22 14.03
CA LEU A 107 3.33 11.87 14.54
C LEU A 107 3.00 10.40 14.25
N ARG A 108 3.36 9.89 13.07
CA ARG A 108 3.15 8.47 12.76
C ARG A 108 3.96 7.54 13.65
N LEU A 109 5.26 7.79 13.83
CA LEU A 109 6.11 6.94 14.68
C LEU A 109 5.60 6.87 16.12
N ARG A 110 5.03 7.97 16.63
CA ARG A 110 4.38 8.00 17.93
C ARG A 110 3.21 7.01 18.02
N ASP A 111 2.40 6.95 16.96
CA ASP A 111 1.13 6.21 16.92
C ASP A 111 1.28 4.77 16.38
N MET A 112 2.50 4.25 16.25
CA MET A 112 2.71 2.87 15.77
C MET A 112 2.12 1.84 16.75
N PRO A 113 1.53 0.73 16.23
CA PRO A 113 0.97 -0.33 17.07
C PRO A 113 1.95 -0.83 18.13
N GLY A 114 1.46 -1.03 19.36
CA GLY A 114 2.28 -1.37 20.53
C GLY A 114 2.72 -0.16 21.37
N ARG A 115 2.48 1.07 20.89
CA ARG A 115 2.81 2.31 21.59
C ARG A 115 1.53 3.05 22.02
N THR A 116 0.86 2.53 23.05
CA THR A 116 -0.13 3.19 23.94
C THR A 116 -1.30 4.03 23.40
N SER A 117 -1.37 4.46 22.14
CA SER A 117 -2.48 5.27 21.61
C SER A 117 -3.49 4.39 20.89
N SER A 118 -4.74 4.41 21.38
CA SER A 118 -5.88 3.95 20.59
C SER A 118 -5.97 4.77 19.29
N SER A 119 -6.46 4.16 18.21
CA SER A 119 -6.83 4.86 16.97
C SER A 119 -7.77 6.06 17.22
N ASP A 120 -8.49 6.03 18.34
CA ASP A 120 -9.56 6.97 18.71
C ASP A 120 -9.09 8.06 19.69
N ASP A 121 -7.78 8.19 19.94
CA ASP A 121 -7.24 9.23 20.83
C ASP A 121 -7.46 10.64 20.24
N PRO A 122 -8.29 11.52 20.86
CA PRO A 122 -8.49 12.88 20.36
C PRO A 122 -7.22 13.74 20.33
N ALA A 123 -6.22 13.43 21.18
CA ALA A 123 -4.94 14.12 21.17
C ALA A 123 -4.16 13.82 19.87
N ARG A 124 -4.36 12.64 19.29
CA ARG A 124 -3.80 12.27 17.99
C ARG A 124 -4.33 13.16 16.89
N SER A 125 -5.66 13.23 16.72
CA SER A 125 -6.28 14.07 15.70
C SER A 125 -5.97 15.55 15.88
N THR A 126 -5.91 16.03 17.13
CA THR A 126 -5.51 17.41 17.43
C THR A 126 -4.08 17.71 16.97
N ALA A 127 -3.14 16.79 17.22
CA ALA A 127 -1.75 16.95 16.79
C ALA A 127 -1.62 16.93 15.26
N ILE A 128 -2.33 16.02 14.58
CA ILE A 128 -2.37 15.97 13.11
C ILE A 128 -2.98 17.26 12.54
N ALA A 129 -4.08 17.76 13.13
CA ALA A 129 -4.72 19.00 12.70
C ALA A 129 -3.77 20.20 12.78
N ALA A 130 -3.02 20.33 13.87
CA ALA A 130 -2.04 21.40 14.04
C ALA A 130 -0.95 21.36 12.96
N GLU A 131 -0.42 20.17 12.64
CA GLU A 131 0.57 20.03 11.58
C GLU A 131 -0.02 20.25 10.18
N VAL A 132 -1.27 19.87 9.96
CA VAL A 132 -1.99 20.13 8.70
C VAL A 132 -2.14 21.63 8.46
N ASP A 133 -2.43 22.40 9.52
CA ASP A 133 -2.58 23.85 9.41
C ASP A 133 -1.23 24.52 9.05
N VAL A 134 -0.10 23.98 9.51
CA VAL A 134 1.24 24.43 9.10
C VAL A 134 1.56 23.99 7.66
N ALA A 135 1.19 22.77 7.29
CA ALA A 135 1.48 22.16 6.01
C ALA A 135 0.42 22.44 4.92
N TRP A 136 -0.43 23.46 5.11
CA TRP A 136 -1.67 23.66 4.35
C TRP A 136 -1.49 23.88 2.83
N THR A 137 -0.26 24.13 2.39
CA THR A 137 0.11 24.30 0.98
C THR A 137 0.99 23.18 0.43
N ASP A 138 1.32 22.18 1.24
CA ASP A 138 2.18 21.06 0.86
C ASP A 138 1.34 19.81 0.54
N PRO A 139 1.21 19.42 -0.75
CA PRO A 139 0.40 18.27 -1.14
C PRO A 139 0.94 16.93 -0.61
N VAL A 140 2.25 16.80 -0.40
CA VAL A 140 2.86 15.57 0.13
C VAL A 140 2.49 15.40 1.60
N ALA A 141 2.65 16.46 2.39
CA ALA A 141 2.29 16.45 3.81
C ALA A 141 0.78 16.24 4.02
N LEU A 142 -0.07 16.88 3.21
CA LEU A 142 -1.52 16.69 3.26
C LEU A 142 -1.92 15.25 2.89
N THR A 143 -1.31 14.68 1.86
CA THR A 143 -1.58 13.28 1.47
C THR A 143 -1.15 12.32 2.58
N HIS A 144 0.01 12.54 3.20
CA HIS A 144 0.46 11.74 4.33
C HIS A 144 -0.50 11.82 5.51
N ALA A 145 -0.96 13.04 5.87
CA ALA A 145 -1.93 13.25 6.92
C ALA A 145 -3.26 12.54 6.64
N LEU A 146 -3.76 12.61 5.40
CA LEU A 146 -4.98 11.91 4.98
C LEU A 146 -4.85 10.40 5.19
N LEU A 147 -3.75 9.81 4.72
CA LEU A 147 -3.47 8.38 4.86
C LEU A 147 -3.34 7.95 6.33
N MET A 148 -2.72 8.77 7.18
CA MET A 148 -2.63 8.51 8.63
C MET A 148 -3.99 8.53 9.31
N LEU A 149 -4.91 9.38 8.84
CA LEU A 149 -6.22 9.58 9.43
C LEU A 149 -7.26 8.57 8.98
N MET A 150 -7.04 7.78 7.93
CA MET A 150 -8.07 6.84 7.49
C MET A 150 -8.44 5.77 8.52
N ALA A 151 -7.53 5.43 9.43
CA ALA A 151 -7.81 4.56 10.56
C ALA A 151 -8.39 5.31 11.79
N SER A 152 -8.58 6.63 11.70
CA SER A 152 -9.15 7.49 12.74
C SER A 152 -10.61 7.80 12.45
N MET A 153 -11.39 8.09 13.49
CA MET A 153 -12.78 8.54 13.36
C MET A 153 -12.94 10.07 13.19
N ASP A 154 -11.86 10.84 12.96
CA ASP A 154 -11.97 12.30 12.73
C ASP A 154 -12.36 12.61 11.28
N ASP A 155 -13.64 12.37 11.00
CA ASP A 155 -14.31 12.60 9.72
C ASP A 155 -14.17 14.05 9.23
N THR A 156 -14.21 15.01 10.16
CA THR A 156 -14.17 16.44 9.82
C THR A 156 -12.79 16.82 9.32
N LEU A 157 -11.73 16.35 10.00
CA LEU A 157 -10.37 16.62 9.59
C LEU A 157 -10.02 15.93 8.27
N GLN A 158 -10.44 14.68 8.08
CA GLN A 158 -10.26 13.96 6.82
C GLN A 158 -10.93 14.68 5.64
N GLU A 159 -12.19 15.11 5.79
CA GLU A 159 -12.90 15.84 4.74
C GLU A 159 -12.20 17.16 4.40
N ARG A 160 -11.77 17.89 5.43
CA ARG A 160 -11.03 19.15 5.29
C ARG A 160 -9.74 18.96 4.50
N ILE A 161 -8.94 17.93 4.82
CA ILE A 161 -7.70 17.61 4.10
C ILE A 161 -8.00 17.15 2.67
N GLY A 162 -8.96 16.23 2.49
CA GLY A 162 -9.33 15.73 1.17
C GLY A 162 -9.84 16.84 0.25
N ALA A 163 -10.65 17.78 0.76
CA ALA A 163 -11.08 18.96 0.04
C ALA A 163 -9.90 19.87 -0.34
N ARG A 164 -8.95 20.06 0.57
CA ARG A 164 -7.76 20.86 0.31
C ARG A 164 -6.85 20.25 -0.75
N ILE A 165 -6.64 18.94 -0.72
CA ILE A 165 -5.88 18.24 -1.77
C ILE A 165 -6.53 18.46 -3.13
N ARG A 166 -7.86 18.32 -3.24
CA ARG A 166 -8.59 18.56 -4.49
C ARG A 166 -8.55 20.03 -4.95
N GLU A 167 -8.35 20.98 -4.05
CA GLU A 167 -8.15 22.38 -4.39
C GLU A 167 -6.74 22.62 -4.98
N LEU A 168 -5.71 22.01 -4.38
CA LEU A 168 -4.31 22.17 -4.76
C LEU A 168 -3.94 21.35 -6.02
N ASP A 169 -4.46 20.13 -6.14
CA ASP A 169 -4.30 19.24 -7.29
C ASP A 169 -5.67 18.65 -7.67
N PRO A 170 -6.46 19.35 -8.50
CA PRO A 170 -7.80 18.90 -8.92
C PRO A 170 -7.83 17.59 -9.70
N GLU A 171 -6.68 17.13 -10.18
CA GLU A 171 -6.55 15.83 -10.87
C GLU A 171 -6.19 14.71 -9.89
N ASN A 172 -5.77 15.02 -8.65
CA ASN A 172 -5.40 14.02 -7.65
C ASN A 172 -6.65 13.41 -6.97
N LEU A 173 -6.93 12.16 -7.32
CA LEU A 173 -8.04 11.38 -6.81
C LEU A 173 -7.84 10.90 -5.37
N VAL A 174 -6.64 11.02 -4.77
CA VAL A 174 -6.38 10.58 -3.39
C VAL A 174 -7.30 11.28 -2.38
N GLY A 175 -7.67 12.54 -2.66
CA GLY A 175 -8.60 13.31 -1.84
C GLY A 175 -10.02 12.74 -1.80
N LEU A 176 -10.37 11.79 -2.67
CA LEU A 176 -11.67 11.10 -2.67
C LEU A 176 -11.70 9.89 -1.72
N LEU A 177 -10.55 9.30 -1.38
CA LEU A 177 -10.47 8.03 -0.65
C LEU A 177 -11.18 8.09 0.70
N ALA A 178 -10.92 9.14 1.48
CA ALA A 178 -11.57 9.34 2.78
C ALA A 178 -13.08 9.60 2.65
N GLY A 179 -13.56 10.14 1.53
CA GLY A 179 -14.99 10.27 1.27
C GLY A 179 -15.63 8.90 1.01
N LEU A 180 -14.97 8.06 0.20
CA LEU A 180 -15.47 6.73 -0.18
C LEU A 180 -15.59 5.81 1.03
N GLU A 181 -14.60 5.79 1.92
CA GLU A 181 -14.65 4.98 3.15
C GLU A 181 -15.83 5.31 4.07
N ARG A 182 -16.25 6.58 4.07
CA ARG A 182 -17.26 7.11 4.98
C ARG A 182 -18.63 7.30 4.34
N ALA A 183 -18.79 6.92 3.08
CA ALA A 183 -20.05 7.09 2.38
C ALA A 183 -21.18 6.36 3.14
N ALA A 184 -22.06 7.14 3.80
CA ALA A 184 -23.14 6.59 4.64
C ALA A 184 -24.21 5.82 3.85
N SER A 185 -24.14 5.85 2.52
CA SER A 185 -25.05 5.14 1.63
C SER A 185 -24.40 4.88 0.26
N PRO A 186 -24.90 3.90 -0.49
CA PRO A 186 -24.49 3.68 -1.87
C PRO A 186 -24.65 4.93 -2.77
N ALA A 187 -25.66 5.76 -2.53
CA ALA A 187 -25.89 6.99 -3.30
C ALA A 187 -24.81 8.06 -3.04
N ALA A 188 -24.38 8.20 -1.78
CA ALA A 188 -23.28 9.11 -1.44
C ALA A 188 -21.96 8.64 -2.06
N GLU A 189 -21.71 7.33 -2.06
CA GLU A 189 -20.54 6.73 -2.70
C GLU A 189 -20.57 6.98 -4.22
N THR A 190 -21.72 6.76 -4.88
CA THR A 190 -21.90 7.06 -6.31
C THR A 190 -21.65 8.54 -6.61
N ALA A 191 -22.17 9.46 -5.79
CA ALA A 191 -21.95 10.90 -5.98
C ALA A 191 -20.47 11.29 -5.87
N LEU A 192 -19.73 10.67 -4.94
CA LEU A 192 -18.28 10.86 -4.80
C LEU A 192 -17.52 10.30 -5.99
N LEU A 193 -17.87 9.11 -6.48
CA LEU A 193 -17.28 8.53 -7.69
C LEU A 193 -17.56 9.42 -8.91
N GLN A 194 -18.75 9.98 -9.04
CA GLN A 194 -19.09 10.90 -10.15
C GLN A 194 -18.30 12.21 -10.13
N ALA A 195 -17.67 12.57 -9.00
CA ALA A 195 -16.76 13.72 -8.95
C ALA A 195 -15.41 13.45 -9.65
N VAL A 196 -15.12 12.18 -10.00
CA VAL A 196 -13.93 11.80 -10.78
C VAL A 196 -14.01 12.43 -12.16
N ARG A 197 -12.98 13.18 -12.53
CA ARG A 197 -12.81 13.71 -13.88
C ARG A 197 -12.06 12.70 -14.73
N ALA A 198 -12.41 12.62 -16.01
CA ALA A 198 -11.62 11.88 -16.99
C ALA A 198 -10.18 12.43 -17.00
N GLY A 199 -9.18 11.55 -16.88
CA GLY A 199 -7.77 11.92 -16.81
C GLY A 199 -7.23 12.24 -15.41
N GLY A 200 -7.97 11.88 -14.35
CA GLY A 200 -7.44 11.95 -12.98
C GLY A 200 -6.20 11.07 -12.79
N ARG A 201 -5.37 11.43 -11.80
CA ARG A 201 -4.19 10.70 -11.32
C ARG A 201 -4.41 10.34 -9.86
N MET A 202 -3.70 9.35 -9.34
CA MET A 202 -3.71 9.07 -7.89
C MET A 202 -2.30 9.09 -7.29
N PRO A 203 -1.59 10.23 -7.36
CA PRO A 203 -0.29 10.34 -6.72
C PRO A 203 -0.50 10.32 -5.20
N VAL A 204 -0.15 9.17 -4.63
CA VAL A 204 -0.07 8.98 -3.17
C VAL A 204 1.27 9.50 -2.62
N HIS A 205 2.06 10.15 -3.48
CA HIS A 205 3.38 10.69 -3.21
C HIS A 205 4.33 9.69 -2.55
N SER A 206 4.16 8.40 -2.86
CA SER A 206 4.90 7.26 -2.31
C SER A 206 6.41 7.46 -2.35
N ARG A 207 6.95 7.93 -3.48
CA ARG A 207 8.40 8.12 -3.67
C ARG A 207 8.92 9.35 -2.94
N SER A 208 8.14 10.43 -2.91
CA SER A 208 8.47 11.61 -2.10
C SER A 208 8.53 11.22 -0.63
N LEU A 209 7.52 10.52 -0.13
CA LEU A 209 7.49 10.02 1.25
C LEU A 209 8.65 9.06 1.52
N LEU A 210 8.90 8.09 0.64
CA LEU A 210 10.01 7.15 0.78
C LEU A 210 11.37 7.87 0.83
N ARG A 211 11.56 8.94 0.04
CA ARG A 211 12.76 9.80 0.14
C ARG A 211 12.90 10.46 1.50
N HIS A 212 11.81 10.93 2.10
CA HIS A 212 11.87 11.48 3.46
C HIS A 212 12.20 10.38 4.48
N TYR A 213 11.57 9.21 4.40
CA TYR A 213 11.92 8.07 5.28
C TYR A 213 13.38 7.64 5.14
N VAL A 214 13.87 7.45 3.91
CA VAL A 214 15.27 7.06 3.66
C VAL A 214 16.25 8.11 4.17
N ARG A 215 16.01 9.40 3.91
CA ARG A 215 16.86 10.48 4.43
C ARG A 215 16.84 10.54 5.96
N ALA A 216 15.66 10.43 6.55
CA ALA A 216 15.47 10.42 8.00
C ALA A 216 16.21 9.26 8.68
N LEU A 217 16.15 8.07 8.10
CA LEU A 217 16.76 6.86 8.66
C LEU A 217 18.27 6.80 8.37
N ALA A 218 18.74 7.40 7.28
CA ALA A 218 20.18 7.57 7.05
C ALA A 218 20.84 8.49 8.10
N ALA A 219 20.09 9.47 8.63
CA ALA A 219 20.56 10.34 9.71
C ALA A 219 20.53 9.68 11.10
N GLU A 220 19.77 8.60 11.27
CA GLU A 220 19.65 7.83 12.51
C GLU A 220 19.78 6.34 12.17
N PRO A 221 21.02 5.81 12.02
CA PRO A 221 21.23 4.44 11.57
C PRO A 221 20.56 3.41 12.51
N LEU A 222 20.11 2.29 11.94
CA LEU A 222 19.55 1.20 12.73
C LEU A 222 20.52 0.75 13.84
N PRO A 223 20.03 0.50 15.07
CA PRO A 223 20.81 -0.09 16.14
C PRO A 223 21.48 -1.40 15.68
N PRO A 224 22.72 -1.70 16.11
CA PRO A 224 23.43 -2.93 15.72
C PRO A 224 22.60 -4.20 15.93
N GLU A 225 21.79 -4.26 16.99
CA GLU A 225 20.93 -5.39 17.32
C GLU A 225 19.82 -5.59 16.28
N MET A 226 19.18 -4.50 15.85
CA MET A 226 18.17 -4.54 14.79
C MET A 226 18.79 -4.90 13.44
N ARG A 227 19.95 -4.30 13.13
CA ARG A 227 20.69 -4.62 11.90
C ARG A 227 21.07 -6.10 11.86
N ALA A 228 21.62 -6.63 12.96
CA ALA A 228 21.98 -8.04 13.07
C ALA A 228 20.76 -8.96 12.90
N ALA A 229 19.61 -8.60 13.47
CA ALA A 229 18.36 -9.35 13.28
C ALA A 229 17.93 -9.41 11.81
N LEU A 230 17.93 -8.28 11.11
CA LEU A 230 17.61 -8.22 9.68
C LEU A 230 18.64 -8.99 8.83
N GLU A 231 19.90 -8.98 9.22
CA GLU A 231 20.99 -9.70 8.55
C GLU A 231 20.90 -11.24 8.70
N THR A 232 20.12 -11.74 9.66
CA THR A 232 19.88 -13.20 9.80
C THR A 232 19.02 -13.77 8.69
N ASP A 233 18.18 -12.94 8.05
CA ASP A 233 17.41 -13.35 6.89
C ASP A 233 18.16 -12.95 5.61
N PRO A 234 18.68 -13.92 4.82
CA PRO A 234 19.39 -13.61 3.57
C PRO A 234 18.52 -12.87 2.54
N ASN A 235 17.20 -12.88 2.68
CA ASN A 235 16.28 -12.12 1.83
C ASN A 235 16.13 -10.67 2.27
N LEU A 236 16.43 -10.33 3.53
CA LEU A 236 16.25 -8.97 4.07
C LEU A 236 17.56 -8.29 4.44
N ALA A 237 18.63 -9.05 4.69
CA ALA A 237 19.97 -8.50 4.89
C ALA A 237 20.37 -7.48 3.80
N PRO A 238 20.07 -7.73 2.50
CA PRO A 238 20.31 -6.74 1.46
C PRO A 238 19.52 -5.44 1.57
N PHE A 239 18.42 -5.46 2.32
CA PHE A 239 17.42 -4.40 2.42
C PHE A 239 17.35 -3.77 3.80
N ALA A 240 18.29 -4.07 4.70
CA ALA A 240 18.20 -3.63 6.10
C ALA A 240 17.95 -2.11 6.23
N ASP A 241 18.57 -1.30 5.37
CA ASP A 241 18.44 0.16 5.39
C ASP A 241 17.16 0.69 4.72
N ILE A 242 16.44 -0.14 3.96
CA ILE A 242 15.28 0.26 3.15
C ILE A 242 13.97 -0.45 3.55
N VAL A 243 14.06 -1.58 4.22
CA VAL A 243 12.90 -2.40 4.64
C VAL A 243 12.03 -1.65 5.64
N THR A 244 12.65 -0.97 6.61
CA THR A 244 11.94 -0.15 7.60
C THR A 244 11.19 1.02 6.96
N PRO A 245 11.81 1.87 6.10
CA PRO A 245 11.08 2.89 5.32
C PRO A 245 9.87 2.33 4.57
N ILE A 246 10.06 1.22 3.85
CA ILE A 246 9.03 0.62 3.00
C ILE A 246 7.90 0.06 3.87
N ALA A 247 8.22 -0.61 4.98
CA ALA A 247 7.23 -1.15 5.90
C ALA A 247 6.38 -0.04 6.54
N LEU A 248 7.02 1.05 6.99
CA LEU A 248 6.33 2.21 7.54
C LEU A 248 5.36 2.82 6.51
N TRP A 249 5.81 3.01 5.27
CA TRP A 249 4.98 3.53 4.20
C TRP A 249 3.82 2.57 3.83
N ALA A 250 4.13 1.28 3.60
CA ALA A 250 3.16 0.28 3.14
C ALA A 250 1.99 0.07 4.11
N ALA A 251 2.22 0.22 5.42
CA ALA A 251 1.20 0.08 6.46
C ALA A 251 0.01 1.07 6.34
N HIS A 252 0.10 2.08 5.46
CA HIS A 252 -0.93 3.13 5.32
C HIS A 252 -1.73 3.03 4.03
N MET A 253 -1.13 2.44 3.01
CA MET A 253 -1.67 2.47 1.66
C MET A 253 -2.75 1.41 1.44
N LEU A 254 -2.59 0.23 2.06
CA LEU A 254 -3.45 -0.92 1.78
C LEU A 254 -4.93 -0.72 2.12
N PRO A 255 -5.33 -0.11 3.26
CA PRO A 255 -6.74 0.04 3.58
C PRO A 255 -7.50 0.86 2.52
N SER A 256 -6.86 1.85 1.89
CA SER A 256 -7.55 2.83 1.04
C SER A 256 -8.05 2.19 -0.24
N TYR A 257 -7.27 1.26 -0.79
CA TYR A 257 -7.66 0.52 -1.99
C TYR A 257 -8.83 -0.43 -1.72
N GLN A 258 -9.03 -0.89 -0.48
CA GLN A 258 -10.12 -1.81 -0.19
C GLN A 258 -11.48 -1.12 -0.35
N ALA A 259 -11.64 0.10 0.15
CA ALA A 259 -12.87 0.85 -0.02
C ALA A 259 -13.17 1.13 -1.50
N LEU A 260 -12.14 1.53 -2.23
CA LEU A 260 -12.25 1.80 -3.65
C LEU A 260 -12.60 0.54 -4.47
N THR A 261 -11.90 -0.57 -4.24
CA THR A 261 -12.16 -1.84 -4.95
C THR A 261 -13.53 -2.43 -4.60
N ARG A 262 -14.03 -2.24 -3.36
CA ARG A 262 -15.42 -2.58 -3.00
C ARG A 262 -16.43 -1.72 -3.76
N ALA A 263 -16.25 -0.40 -3.74
CA ALA A 263 -17.14 0.56 -4.41
C ALA A 263 -17.22 0.33 -5.93
N CYS A 264 -16.11 -0.12 -6.52
CA CYS A 264 -15.97 -0.42 -7.94
C CYS A 264 -16.00 -1.92 -8.28
N SER A 265 -16.48 -2.76 -7.36
CA SER A 265 -16.63 -4.19 -7.61
C SER A 265 -17.74 -4.45 -8.64
N LYS A 266 -17.66 -5.59 -9.33
CA LYS A 266 -18.70 -6.03 -10.28
C LYS A 266 -20.11 -6.02 -9.67
N HIS A 267 -20.23 -6.43 -8.41
CA HIS A 267 -21.51 -6.44 -7.68
C HIS A 267 -22.04 -5.02 -7.44
N ALA A 268 -21.17 -4.12 -6.96
CA ALA A 268 -21.52 -2.74 -6.70
C ALA A 268 -21.96 -2.00 -7.99
N VAL A 269 -21.26 -2.24 -9.11
CA VAL A 269 -21.65 -1.68 -10.41
C VAL A 269 -22.94 -2.30 -10.97
N ALA A 270 -23.17 -3.60 -10.73
CA ALA A 270 -24.44 -4.23 -11.12
C ALA A 270 -25.64 -3.68 -10.35
N GLN A 271 -25.45 -3.21 -9.12
CA GLN A 271 -26.47 -2.55 -8.30
C GLN A 271 -26.71 -1.10 -8.70
N ASP A 272 -25.69 -0.40 -9.21
CA ASP A 272 -25.79 0.97 -9.68
C ASP A 272 -24.89 1.22 -10.90
N LEU A 273 -25.50 1.16 -12.08
CA LEU A 273 -24.80 1.35 -13.36
C LEU A 273 -24.18 2.74 -13.51
N ALA A 274 -24.61 3.74 -12.73
CA ALA A 274 -24.01 5.07 -12.75
C ALA A 274 -22.56 5.09 -12.24
N ARG A 275 -22.10 3.99 -11.62
CA ARG A 275 -20.72 3.79 -11.15
C ARG A 275 -19.77 3.30 -12.24
N ALA A 276 -20.27 2.73 -13.32
CA ALA A 276 -19.44 2.04 -14.32
C ALA A 276 -18.35 2.96 -14.91
N ALA A 277 -18.76 4.10 -15.49
CA ALA A 277 -17.82 5.03 -16.12
C ALA A 277 -16.84 5.69 -15.11
N PRO A 278 -17.27 6.15 -13.93
CA PRO A 278 -16.33 6.59 -12.89
C PRO A 278 -15.31 5.53 -12.46
N CYS A 279 -15.77 4.29 -12.25
CA CYS A 279 -14.91 3.20 -11.83
C CYS A 279 -13.94 2.76 -12.93
N GLU A 280 -14.35 2.81 -14.20
CA GLU A 280 -13.47 2.61 -15.35
C GLU A 280 -12.38 3.69 -15.39
N ALA A 281 -12.76 4.97 -15.22
CA ALA A 281 -11.81 6.08 -15.18
C ALA A 281 -10.81 5.96 -14.02
N ILE A 282 -11.26 5.57 -12.82
CA ILE A 282 -10.38 5.31 -11.68
C ILE A 282 -9.47 4.11 -11.95
N GLY A 283 -10.04 3.02 -12.50
CA GLY A 283 -9.29 1.82 -12.86
C GLY A 283 -8.15 2.11 -13.82
N GLU A 284 -8.40 2.92 -14.86
CA GLU A 284 -7.36 3.35 -15.80
C GLU A 284 -6.35 4.30 -15.16
N ALA A 285 -6.80 5.27 -14.35
CA ALA A 285 -5.90 6.19 -13.64
C ALA A 285 -4.88 5.42 -12.78
N LEU A 286 -5.36 4.45 -12.01
CA LEU A 286 -4.52 3.56 -11.19
C LEU A 286 -3.59 2.68 -12.03
N ALA A 287 -4.13 2.04 -13.08
CA ALA A 287 -3.39 1.10 -13.91
C ALA A 287 -2.33 1.76 -14.81
N THR A 288 -2.37 3.07 -15.00
CA THR A 288 -1.47 3.79 -15.93
C THR A 288 -0.62 4.87 -15.28
N SER A 289 -1.15 5.55 -14.26
CA SER A 289 -0.50 6.69 -13.60
C SER A 289 -0.30 6.50 -12.10
N GLY A 290 -0.68 5.34 -11.57
CA GLY A 290 -0.36 4.93 -10.21
C GLY A 290 1.14 4.89 -9.97
N GLU A 291 1.60 5.42 -8.85
CA GLU A 291 3.04 5.49 -8.58
C GLU A 291 3.64 4.13 -8.24
N THR A 292 2.81 3.20 -7.77
CA THR A 292 3.24 1.91 -7.20
C THR A 292 2.63 0.72 -7.94
N LEU A 293 3.25 -0.44 -7.81
CA LEU A 293 2.66 -1.69 -8.32
C LEU A 293 1.31 -1.99 -7.65
N ILE A 294 1.11 -1.56 -6.40
CA ILE A 294 -0.18 -1.72 -5.70
C ILE A 294 -1.27 -0.94 -6.42
N ASP A 295 -1.00 0.30 -6.80
CA ASP A 295 -1.91 1.10 -7.64
C ASP A 295 -2.21 0.35 -8.94
N GLU A 296 -1.16 -0.08 -9.66
CA GLU A 296 -1.30 -0.71 -10.97
C GLU A 296 -2.20 -1.96 -10.89
N PHE A 297 -1.93 -2.85 -9.93
CA PHE A 297 -2.72 -4.08 -9.74
C PHE A 297 -4.14 -3.80 -9.25
N ALA A 298 -4.36 -2.81 -8.38
CA ALA A 298 -5.69 -2.40 -7.96
C ALA A 298 -6.52 -1.87 -9.13
N GLY A 299 -5.91 -1.03 -9.98
CA GLY A 299 -6.55 -0.50 -11.20
C GLY A 299 -6.93 -1.62 -12.17
N MET A 300 -6.00 -2.53 -12.47
CA MET A 300 -6.27 -3.67 -13.34
C MET A 300 -7.36 -4.60 -12.78
N ARG A 301 -7.43 -4.75 -11.45
CA ARG A 301 -8.51 -5.52 -10.81
C ARG A 301 -9.87 -4.87 -11.05
N ILE A 302 -9.99 -3.56 -10.86
CA ILE A 302 -11.22 -2.81 -11.13
C ILE A 302 -11.64 -2.97 -12.60
N LEU A 303 -10.72 -2.76 -13.53
CA LEU A 303 -11.00 -2.87 -14.97
C LEU A 303 -11.47 -4.28 -15.38
N LEU A 304 -10.87 -5.33 -14.81
CA LEU A 304 -11.31 -6.72 -15.04
C LEU A 304 -12.72 -6.97 -14.50
N ASP A 305 -13.07 -6.41 -13.33
CA ASP A 305 -14.41 -6.56 -12.74
C ASP A 305 -15.50 -5.84 -13.56
N LEU A 306 -15.14 -4.77 -14.27
CA LEU A 306 -16.00 -4.04 -15.19
C LEU A 306 -16.09 -4.67 -16.59
N ALA A 307 -15.23 -5.65 -16.89
CA ALA A 307 -15.05 -6.23 -18.23
C ALA A 307 -14.73 -5.20 -19.33
N ALA A 308 -14.06 -4.11 -18.97
CA ALA A 308 -13.49 -3.16 -19.93
C ALA A 308 -12.27 -3.82 -20.58
N ASP A 309 -12.34 -4.11 -21.89
CA ASP A 309 -11.31 -4.79 -22.69
C ASP A 309 -10.45 -5.80 -21.90
N PRO A 310 -11.03 -6.94 -21.50
CA PRO A 310 -10.39 -7.83 -20.55
C PRO A 310 -9.09 -8.45 -21.09
N ASP A 311 -8.90 -8.49 -22.42
CA ASP A 311 -7.67 -8.97 -23.04
C ASP A 311 -6.52 -7.95 -22.91
N ALA A 312 -6.80 -6.66 -23.15
CA ALA A 312 -5.80 -5.61 -22.94
C ALA A 312 -5.38 -5.52 -21.46
N VAL A 313 -6.34 -5.61 -20.53
CA VAL A 313 -6.04 -5.59 -19.09
C VAL A 313 -5.25 -6.82 -18.66
N ARG A 314 -5.60 -8.02 -19.17
CA ARG A 314 -4.80 -9.24 -18.94
C ARG A 314 -3.38 -9.11 -19.48
N ALA A 315 -3.20 -8.54 -20.67
CA ALA A 315 -1.89 -8.33 -21.27
C ALA A 315 -1.04 -7.34 -20.44
N ARG A 316 -1.64 -6.24 -19.95
CA ARG A 316 -0.98 -5.29 -19.03
C ARG A 316 -0.56 -5.97 -17.74
N ARG A 317 -1.47 -6.74 -17.13
CA ARG A 317 -1.18 -7.50 -15.91
C ARG A 317 -0.06 -8.50 -16.09
N ARG A 318 -0.07 -9.24 -17.21
CA ARG A 318 0.97 -10.20 -17.58
C ARG A 318 2.35 -9.52 -17.67
N LEU A 319 2.42 -8.32 -18.24
CA LEU A 319 3.65 -7.53 -18.31
C LEU A 319 4.13 -7.11 -16.91
N ALA A 320 3.25 -6.63 -16.04
CA ALA A 320 3.59 -6.23 -14.67
C ALA A 320 4.08 -7.42 -13.82
N GLU A 321 3.37 -8.56 -13.88
CA GLU A 321 3.76 -9.80 -13.19
C GLU A 321 5.13 -10.30 -13.67
N TRP A 322 5.41 -10.23 -14.98
CA TRP A 322 6.70 -10.58 -15.54
C TRP A 322 7.84 -9.68 -15.03
N ARG A 323 7.65 -8.36 -15.09
CA ARG A 323 8.65 -7.40 -14.60
C ARG A 323 8.94 -7.62 -13.11
N MET A 324 7.92 -7.91 -12.32
CA MET A 324 8.08 -8.26 -10.91
C MET A 324 8.90 -9.54 -10.71
N GLU A 325 8.63 -10.60 -11.46
CA GLU A 325 9.42 -11.85 -11.40
C GLU A 325 10.88 -11.63 -11.81
N GLN A 326 11.12 -10.88 -12.90
CA GLN A 326 12.47 -10.55 -13.35
C GLN A 326 13.19 -9.67 -12.34
N PHE A 327 12.50 -8.70 -11.73
CA PHE A 327 13.07 -7.85 -10.70
C PHE A 327 13.41 -8.62 -9.41
N GLN A 328 12.59 -9.60 -9.03
CA GLN A 328 12.90 -10.52 -7.93
C GLN A 328 14.14 -11.36 -8.26
N THR A 329 14.23 -11.87 -9.49
CA THR A 329 15.41 -12.60 -9.98
C THR A 329 16.66 -11.71 -9.93
N LEU A 330 16.56 -10.48 -10.41
CA LEU A 330 17.62 -9.48 -10.36
C LEU A 330 18.08 -9.21 -8.92
N SER A 331 17.12 -9.02 -8.01
CA SER A 331 17.36 -8.77 -6.59
C SER A 331 18.08 -9.92 -5.90
N ALA A 332 17.75 -11.17 -6.27
CA ALA A 332 18.41 -12.36 -5.76
C ALA A 332 19.89 -12.50 -6.19
N THR A 333 20.34 -11.78 -7.23
CA THR A 333 21.75 -11.83 -7.70
C THR A 333 22.72 -10.99 -6.87
N GLY A 334 22.24 -10.15 -5.95
CA GLY A 334 23.06 -9.54 -4.92
C GLY A 334 22.58 -8.19 -4.39
N PRO A 335 23.04 -7.78 -3.19
CA PRO A 335 22.47 -6.64 -2.46
C PRO A 335 22.51 -5.29 -3.16
N ARG A 336 23.56 -5.05 -3.95
CA ARG A 336 23.75 -3.79 -4.67
C ARG A 336 22.67 -3.53 -5.72
N ARG A 337 21.98 -4.56 -6.20
CA ARG A 337 21.00 -4.41 -7.29
C ARG A 337 19.60 -4.05 -6.81
N THR A 338 19.21 -4.42 -5.61
CA THR A 338 17.93 -3.95 -5.05
C THR A 338 18.04 -2.57 -4.44
N ALA A 339 19.21 -2.21 -3.88
CA ALA A 339 19.51 -0.83 -3.53
C ALA A 339 19.35 0.12 -4.73
N ALA A 340 19.45 -0.38 -5.96
CA ALA A 340 19.24 0.41 -7.17
C ALA A 340 17.79 0.88 -7.33
N LEU A 341 16.77 0.07 -6.99
CA LEU A 341 15.39 0.53 -7.05
C LEU A 341 15.13 1.62 -6.02
N THR A 342 15.62 1.45 -4.79
CA THR A 342 15.48 2.50 -3.79
C THR A 342 16.30 3.74 -4.12
N ALA A 343 17.45 3.60 -4.76
CA ALA A 343 18.21 4.73 -5.25
C ALA A 343 17.44 5.49 -6.35
N LEU A 344 16.81 4.78 -7.30
CA LEU A 344 15.96 5.40 -8.32
C LEU A 344 14.71 6.06 -7.72
N GLN A 345 14.05 5.40 -6.77
CA GLN A 345 12.94 6.00 -6.01
C GLN A 345 13.40 7.21 -5.18
N GLY A 346 14.66 7.17 -4.76
CA GLY A 346 15.37 8.19 -4.01
C GLY A 346 15.77 9.42 -4.84
N ASP A 347 15.71 9.34 -6.16
CA ASP A 347 16.18 10.37 -7.09
C ASP A 347 14.99 11.12 -7.71
N SER A 348 14.97 12.44 -7.49
CA SER A 348 13.92 13.32 -8.02
C SER A 348 13.87 13.36 -9.55
N ALA A 349 14.94 12.98 -10.25
CA ALA A 349 14.95 12.90 -11.71
C ALA A 349 13.93 11.89 -12.25
N TYR A 350 13.45 10.99 -11.39
CA TYR A 350 12.48 9.97 -11.76
C TYR A 350 11.06 10.28 -11.31
N ASP A 351 10.78 11.43 -10.68
CA ASP A 351 9.48 11.78 -10.04
C ASP A 351 8.25 11.69 -10.94
N ASP A 352 8.40 11.56 -12.25
CA ASP A 352 7.30 11.35 -13.21
C ASP A 352 7.06 9.87 -13.58
N ARG A 353 7.90 8.95 -13.10
CA ARG A 353 7.86 7.52 -13.41
C ARG A 353 7.12 6.67 -12.38
N THR A 354 6.38 5.70 -12.88
CA THR A 354 5.77 4.63 -12.07
C THR A 354 6.82 3.62 -11.59
N GLU A 355 6.53 2.89 -10.51
CA GLU A 355 7.40 1.80 -10.03
C GLU A 355 7.67 0.75 -11.13
N SER A 356 6.66 0.42 -11.94
CA SER A 356 6.77 -0.51 -13.07
C SER A 356 7.75 -0.02 -14.16
N GLU A 357 7.77 1.28 -14.44
CA GLU A 357 8.77 1.90 -15.34
C GLU A 357 10.17 1.90 -14.74
N LEU A 358 10.31 2.15 -13.43
CA LEU A 358 11.62 2.08 -12.76
C LEU A 358 12.19 0.67 -12.77
N MET A 359 11.34 -0.34 -12.55
CA MET A 359 11.74 -1.73 -12.71
C MET A 359 12.15 -2.05 -14.14
N ALA A 360 11.42 -1.57 -15.14
CA ALA A 360 11.80 -1.74 -16.54
C ALA A 360 13.20 -1.17 -16.82
N ILE A 361 13.50 0.05 -16.36
CA ILE A 361 14.83 0.68 -16.49
C ILE A 361 15.92 -0.19 -15.87
N LEU A 362 15.70 -0.72 -14.65
CA LEU A 362 16.69 -1.57 -13.99
C LEU A 362 16.91 -2.90 -14.71
N LEU A 363 15.84 -3.50 -15.24
CA LEU A 363 15.93 -4.73 -16.03
C LEU A 363 16.73 -4.50 -17.32
N GLU A 364 16.48 -3.39 -18.02
CA GLU A 364 17.24 -3.00 -19.22
C GLU A 364 18.72 -2.81 -18.92
N GLN A 365 19.04 -2.07 -17.85
CA GLN A 365 20.42 -1.86 -17.40
C GLN A 365 21.12 -3.17 -17.03
N ALA A 366 20.37 -4.17 -16.55
CA ALA A 366 20.88 -5.49 -16.22
C ALA A 366 20.96 -6.44 -17.43
N GLY A 367 20.53 -6.01 -18.62
CA GLY A 367 20.44 -6.87 -19.81
C GLY A 367 19.38 -7.98 -19.70
N MET A 368 18.36 -7.77 -18.86
CA MET A 368 17.24 -8.70 -18.66
C MET A 368 16.04 -8.32 -19.54
N ALA A 369 15.22 -9.30 -19.89
CA ALA A 369 14.04 -9.07 -20.72
C ALA A 369 12.95 -8.32 -19.94
N VAL A 370 12.48 -7.19 -20.49
CA VAL A 370 11.43 -6.34 -19.88
C VAL A 370 10.02 -6.83 -20.21
N THR A 371 9.87 -7.58 -21.31
CA THR A 371 8.60 -8.11 -21.78
C THR A 371 8.56 -9.62 -21.63
N PRO A 372 7.43 -10.21 -21.24
CA PRO A 372 7.30 -11.66 -21.13
C PRO A 372 7.41 -12.33 -22.52
N PRO A 373 8.18 -13.43 -22.64
CA PRO A 373 8.11 -14.32 -23.80
C PRO A 373 6.68 -14.75 -24.09
N ALA A 374 6.32 -15.07 -25.34
CA ALA A 374 4.93 -15.41 -25.70
C ALA A 374 4.39 -16.66 -24.97
N ASP A 375 5.27 -17.60 -24.62
CA ASP A 375 5.00 -18.86 -23.93
C ASP A 375 5.12 -18.77 -22.39
N TRP A 376 5.47 -17.59 -21.85
CA TRP A 376 5.51 -17.41 -20.39
C TRP A 376 4.11 -17.48 -19.79
N VAL A 377 3.95 -18.32 -18.77
CA VAL A 377 2.71 -18.48 -18.01
C VAL A 377 2.95 -17.96 -16.61
N SER A 378 2.16 -16.96 -16.19
CA SER A 378 2.36 -16.33 -14.90
C SER A 378 2.07 -17.30 -13.74
N PRO A 379 2.68 -17.11 -12.55
CA PRO A 379 2.38 -17.94 -11.39
C PRO A 379 0.89 -18.00 -11.03
N ARG A 380 0.11 -16.96 -11.39
CA ARG A 380 -1.34 -16.94 -11.21
C ARG A 380 -2.04 -17.81 -12.25
N GLU A 381 -1.71 -17.64 -13.53
CA GLU A 381 -2.24 -18.47 -14.62
C GLU A 381 -1.97 -19.96 -14.36
N GLN A 382 -0.77 -20.28 -13.86
CA GLN A 382 -0.43 -21.65 -13.43
C GLN A 382 -1.36 -22.18 -12.33
N ARG A 383 -1.77 -21.34 -11.37
CA ARG A 383 -2.73 -21.71 -10.32
C ARG A 383 -4.15 -21.88 -10.86
N GLU A 384 -4.56 -21.04 -11.82
CA GLU A 384 -5.87 -21.11 -12.47
C GLU A 384 -5.99 -22.33 -13.40
N MET A 385 -4.87 -22.79 -13.95
CA MET A 385 -4.77 -24.02 -14.76
C MET A 385 -4.61 -25.29 -13.92
N ALA A 386 -4.39 -25.18 -12.60
CA ALA A 386 -4.26 -26.34 -11.73
C ALA A 386 -5.66 -26.95 -11.47
N PRO A 387 -5.83 -28.26 -11.66
CA PRO A 387 -7.13 -28.94 -11.58
C PRO A 387 -7.72 -29.04 -10.17
#